data_AF-A0A5N1L095-F1
#
_entry.id   AF-A0A5N1L095-F1
#
_cell.length_a   1.000
_cell.length_b   1.000
_cell.length_c   1.000
_cell.angle_alpha   90.00
_cell.angle_beta   90.00
_cell.angle_gamma   90.00
#
_symmetry.space_group_name_H-M   'P 1'
#
loop_
_entity.id
_entity.type
_entity.pdbx_description
1 polymer ?
#
loop_
_entity_poly.entity_id
_entity_poly.type
_entity_poly.pdbx_seq_one_letter_code
_entity_poly.pdbx_strand_id
1 'polypeptide(L)'
;MASKTTNSKQTREQQSAADSSESQFPDLTVQAEGTADRLGRVNEIAKADCLETVEVELAVEYDIDSSDEWRNLIDPDYVAHGQTVEKGTIIDNLLDRLEGHYRRQSDSRYEAPDWNLTVTGSATAWRRLFMEFVQMRGSDSDRADKGTLRLKQLLAADLADTGAALAALELINQYDLDRATDTFMAEVTDSTGGE
;
A
#
# COMPACT_ATOMS: atom_id res chain seq x y z
N MET A 1 -3.81 36.61 58.29
CA MET A 1 -5.27 36.45 58.14
C MET A 1 -5.50 35.20 57.30
N ALA A 2 -6.14 34.18 57.88
CA ALA A 2 -6.49 32.95 57.19
C ALA A 2 -7.98 32.69 57.43
N SER A 3 -8.74 32.48 56.35
CA SER A 3 -10.14 32.02 56.33
C SER A 3 -10.40 31.48 54.92
N LYS A 4 -10.60 30.15 54.78
CA LYS A 4 -11.89 29.45 54.56
C LYS A 4 -12.40 29.66 53.11
N THR A 5 -12.78 28.68 52.29
CA THR A 5 -13.67 27.52 52.54
C THR A 5 -13.63 26.52 51.36
N THR A 6 -14.01 25.29 51.68
CA THR A 6 -14.23 24.06 50.91
C THR A 6 -15.50 24.02 50.03
N ASN A 7 -15.43 23.18 48.98
CA ASN A 7 -16.46 22.38 48.30
C ASN A 7 -17.61 23.04 47.51
N SER A 8 -17.72 22.66 46.22
CA SER A 8 -18.98 22.23 45.61
C SER A 8 -18.72 21.22 44.50
N LYS A 9 -19.22 19.98 44.65
CA LYS A 9 -19.35 19.00 43.58
C LYS A 9 -20.39 19.51 42.58
N GLN A 10 -20.07 19.46 41.28
CA GLN A 10 -21.08 19.31 40.25
C GLN A 10 -20.55 18.34 39.21
N THR A 11 -20.97 17.08 39.34
CA THR A 11 -20.93 16.10 38.27
C THR A 11 -21.77 16.66 37.12
N ARG A 12 -21.12 16.90 35.98
CA ARG A 12 -21.79 16.99 34.69
C ARG A 12 -21.10 16.00 33.77
N GLU A 13 -21.63 14.79 33.77
CA GLU A 13 -21.54 13.93 32.58
C GLU A 13 -22.22 14.66 31.41
N GLN A 14 -21.78 14.31 30.20
CA GLN A 14 -22.14 14.87 28.89
C GLN A 14 -21.31 16.07 28.43
N GLN A 15 -20.16 15.73 27.85
CA GLN A 15 -19.98 15.90 26.41
C GLN A 15 -18.96 14.87 25.91
N SER A 16 -19.45 13.66 25.65
CA SER A 16 -18.83 12.74 24.70
C SER A 16 -19.48 13.02 23.34
N ALA A 17 -18.70 13.52 22.39
CA ALA A 17 -18.75 13.19 20.95
C ALA A 17 -18.02 14.28 20.15
N ALA A 18 -17.13 13.82 19.26
CA ALA A 18 -16.44 14.52 18.19
C ALA A 18 -15.27 15.43 18.60
N ASP A 19 -14.06 14.86 18.61
CA ASP A 19 -12.90 15.39 17.85
C ASP A 19 -11.67 14.49 18.07
N SER A 20 -11.80 13.23 17.67
CA SER A 20 -10.66 12.33 17.44
C SER A 20 -10.97 11.47 16.22
N SER A 21 -11.30 12.15 15.12
CA SER A 21 -11.16 11.57 13.79
C SER A 21 -9.67 11.74 13.45
N GLU A 22 -8.81 10.89 14.03
CA GLU A 22 -7.56 10.59 13.33
C GLU A 22 -8.01 10.14 11.93
N SER A 23 -7.63 10.89 10.91
CA SER A 23 -8.04 10.61 9.54
C SER A 23 -7.76 9.14 9.26
N GLN A 24 -8.80 8.32 9.08
CA GLN A 24 -8.65 6.91 8.77
C GLN A 24 -7.78 6.78 7.52
N PHE A 25 -6.83 5.84 7.56
CA PHE A 25 -5.96 5.52 6.42
C PHE A 25 -6.85 5.18 5.19
N PRO A 26 -6.47 5.61 3.97
CA PRO A 26 -7.25 5.32 2.78
C PRO A 26 -7.37 3.81 2.54
N ASP A 27 -8.55 3.38 2.12
CA ASP A 27 -8.82 1.98 1.78
C ASP A 27 -8.01 1.59 0.53
N LEU A 28 -6.91 0.87 0.76
CA LEU A 28 -6.00 0.33 -0.25
C LEU A 28 -5.77 -1.16 0.04
N THR A 29 -5.91 -1.98 -0.99
CA THR A 29 -5.82 -3.43 -0.86
C THR A 29 -4.80 -3.98 -1.82
N VAL A 30 -3.84 -4.75 -1.32
CA VAL A 30 -2.87 -5.50 -2.11
C VAL A 30 -3.49 -6.81 -2.55
N GLN A 31 -3.46 -7.07 -3.85
CA GLN A 31 -3.88 -8.32 -4.46
C GLN A 31 -2.66 -8.98 -5.08
N ALA A 32 -2.38 -10.21 -4.69
CA ALA A 32 -1.27 -11.00 -5.18
C ALA A 32 -1.72 -12.40 -5.55
N GLU A 33 -1.51 -12.80 -6.80
CA GLU A 33 -1.88 -14.12 -7.30
C GLU A 33 -0.66 -14.78 -7.93
N GLY A 34 -0.35 -16.02 -7.55
CA GLY A 34 0.82 -16.69 -8.10
C GLY A 34 1.11 -18.04 -7.47
N THR A 35 2.25 -18.60 -7.87
CA THR A 35 2.68 -19.93 -7.44
C THR A 35 3.67 -19.85 -6.28
N ALA A 36 3.46 -20.68 -5.25
CA ALA A 36 4.38 -20.84 -4.13
C ALA A 36 4.62 -22.31 -3.80
N ASP A 37 5.78 -22.60 -3.22
CA ASP A 37 6.06 -23.84 -2.53
C ASP A 37 5.62 -23.72 -1.07
N ARG A 38 4.77 -24.63 -0.63
CA ARG A 38 4.38 -24.78 0.78
C ARG A 38 5.19 -25.90 1.42
N LEU A 39 5.85 -25.60 2.53
CA LEU A 39 6.49 -26.60 3.38
C LEU A 39 5.42 -27.27 4.26
N GLY A 40 5.16 -28.55 4.04
CA GLY A 40 4.21 -29.36 4.80
C GLY A 40 4.88 -30.50 5.58
N ARG A 41 4.32 -30.89 6.73
CA ARG A 41 4.68 -32.15 7.40
C ARG A 41 3.95 -33.31 6.71
N VAL A 42 4.72 -34.27 6.20
CA VAL A 42 4.19 -35.43 5.45
C VAL A 42 3.46 -36.44 6.33
N ASN A 43 3.65 -36.38 7.65
CA ASN A 43 3.06 -37.35 8.57
C ASN A 43 2.79 -36.74 9.95
N GLU A 44 1.53 -36.46 10.28
CA GLU A 44 1.14 -36.12 11.67
C GLU A 44 1.16 -37.37 12.59
N ILE A 45 1.10 -38.58 12.02
CA ILE A 45 0.89 -39.83 12.75
C ILE A 45 2.22 -40.54 13.05
N ALA A 46 3.17 -40.52 12.12
CA ALA A 46 4.52 -41.02 12.34
C ALA A 46 5.41 -39.84 12.71
N LYS A 47 5.99 -39.83 13.92
CA LYS A 47 6.91 -38.79 14.44
C LYS A 47 8.23 -38.69 13.64
N ALA A 48 8.15 -38.50 12.34
CA ALA A 48 9.25 -38.20 11.45
C ALA A 48 8.98 -36.81 10.86
N ASP A 49 9.86 -35.86 11.13
CA ASP A 49 9.84 -34.52 10.54
C ASP A 49 10.28 -34.59 9.07
N CYS A 50 9.50 -35.28 8.23
CA CYS A 50 9.64 -35.20 6.79
C CYS A 50 8.91 -33.94 6.31
N LEU A 51 9.69 -32.99 5.81
CA LEU A 51 9.19 -31.78 5.17
C LEU A 51 9.10 -32.05 3.66
N GLU A 52 7.92 -31.89 3.08
CA GLU A 52 7.72 -31.93 1.63
C GLU A 52 7.36 -30.52 1.16
N THR A 53 7.90 -30.15 0.00
CA THR A 53 7.54 -28.93 -0.72
C THR A 53 6.44 -29.28 -1.71
N VAL A 54 5.25 -28.72 -1.51
CA VAL A 54 4.12 -28.86 -2.42
C VAL A 54 3.90 -27.54 -3.12
N GLU A 55 3.91 -27.55 -4.45
CA GLU A 55 3.55 -26.40 -5.26
C GLU A 55 2.04 -26.12 -5.09
N VAL A 56 1.71 -24.86 -4.84
CA VAL A 56 0.34 -24.39 -4.66
C VAL A 56 0.13 -23.07 -5.40
N GLU A 57 -1.06 -22.90 -5.96
CA GLU A 57 -1.55 -21.60 -6.43
C GLU A 57 -2.18 -20.86 -5.26
N LEU A 58 -1.79 -19.59 -5.08
CA LEU A 58 -2.27 -18.73 -4.02
C LEU A 58 -2.87 -17.46 -4.61
N ALA A 59 -3.95 -17.01 -3.98
CA ALA A 59 -4.50 -15.68 -4.15
C ALA A 59 -4.56 -15.03 -2.76
N VAL A 60 -3.84 -13.94 -2.59
CA VAL A 60 -3.70 -13.20 -1.34
C VAL A 60 -4.31 -11.82 -1.53
N GLU A 61 -5.24 -11.47 -0.64
CA GLU A 61 -5.82 -10.14 -0.54
C GLU A 61 -5.44 -9.59 0.85
N TYR A 62 -4.85 -8.40 0.87
CA TYR A 62 -4.32 -7.80 2.09
C TYR A 62 -4.62 -6.30 2.15
N ASP A 63 -5.44 -5.89 3.12
CA ASP A 63 -5.76 -4.48 3.36
C ASP A 63 -4.60 -3.78 4.08
N ILE A 64 -4.18 -2.63 3.53
CA ILE A 64 -3.14 -1.79 4.14
C ILE A 64 -3.80 -0.91 5.19
N ASP A 65 -3.35 -1.01 6.44
CA ASP A 65 -4.02 -0.35 7.56
C ASP A 65 -3.43 1.02 7.96
N SER A 66 -2.23 1.34 7.47
CA SER A 66 -1.47 2.49 7.95
C SER A 66 -0.41 2.97 6.96
N SER A 67 0.04 4.22 7.16
CA SER A 67 1.10 4.82 6.35
C SER A 67 2.46 4.15 6.58
N ASP A 68 2.72 3.64 7.78
CA ASP A 68 3.94 2.90 8.06
C ASP A 68 3.91 1.53 7.39
N GLU A 69 2.75 0.87 7.34
CA GLU A 69 2.59 -0.36 6.59
C GLU A 69 2.76 -0.16 5.08
N TRP A 70 2.13 0.87 4.50
CA TRP A 70 2.39 1.25 3.10
C TRP A 70 3.89 1.41 2.82
N ARG A 71 4.59 2.15 3.68
CA ARG A 71 6.04 2.38 3.52
C ARG A 71 6.82 1.08 3.66
N ASN A 72 6.45 0.20 4.58
CA ASN A 72 7.23 -1.02 4.82
C ASN A 72 6.95 -2.12 3.80
N LEU A 73 5.71 -2.20 3.30
CA LEU A 73 5.26 -3.26 2.39
C LEU A 73 5.43 -2.87 0.93
N ILE A 74 4.98 -1.69 0.53
CA ILE A 74 4.90 -1.28 -0.87
C ILE A 74 6.08 -0.39 -1.28
N ASP A 75 6.49 0.54 -0.41
CA ASP A 75 7.46 1.57 -0.77
C ASP A 75 8.65 1.72 0.23
N PRO A 76 9.39 0.63 0.54
CA PRO A 76 10.44 0.65 1.56
C PRO A 76 11.68 1.45 1.17
N ASP A 77 12.02 1.48 -0.12
CA ASP A 77 13.31 1.99 -0.63
C ASP A 77 13.22 3.33 -1.38
N TYR A 78 12.03 3.86 -1.65
CA TYR A 78 11.94 5.14 -2.36
C TYR A 78 12.60 6.29 -1.61
N VAL A 79 12.59 6.25 -0.27
CA VAL A 79 13.28 7.28 0.53
C VAL A 79 14.80 7.31 0.25
N ALA A 80 15.39 6.20 -0.21
CA ALA A 80 16.83 6.04 -0.32
C ALA A 80 17.39 5.86 -1.75
N HIS A 81 16.69 5.16 -2.67
CA HIS A 81 17.34 4.66 -3.90
C HIS A 81 16.59 4.90 -5.21
N GLY A 82 15.33 5.34 -5.19
CA GLY A 82 14.60 5.71 -6.42
C GLY A 82 14.22 4.56 -7.36
N GLN A 83 14.54 3.30 -7.03
CA GLN A 83 13.93 2.13 -7.68
C GLN A 83 12.58 1.84 -7.03
N THR A 84 11.57 1.67 -7.87
CA THR A 84 10.20 1.98 -7.47
C THR A 84 9.49 0.83 -6.76
N VAL A 85 9.86 -0.43 -7.00
CA VAL A 85 9.14 -1.58 -6.42
C VAL A 85 10.05 -2.82 -6.44
N GLU A 86 10.27 -3.45 -5.28
CA GLU A 86 10.85 -4.80 -5.22
C GLU A 86 9.73 -5.85 -5.17
N LYS A 87 9.10 -6.16 -6.32
CA LYS A 87 7.89 -7.01 -6.34
C LYS A 87 8.09 -8.34 -5.61
N GLY A 88 9.24 -8.98 -5.79
CA GLY A 88 9.59 -10.21 -5.09
C GLY A 88 9.62 -10.03 -3.56
N THR A 89 10.18 -8.93 -3.07
CA THR A 89 10.18 -8.59 -1.63
C THR A 89 8.76 -8.35 -1.11
N ILE A 90 7.87 -7.72 -1.89
CA ILE A 90 6.46 -7.55 -1.50
C ILE A 90 5.79 -8.91 -1.35
N ILE A 91 5.96 -9.80 -2.34
CA ILE A 91 5.41 -11.16 -2.29
C ILE A 91 5.96 -11.93 -1.09
N ASP A 92 7.27 -11.90 -0.85
CA ASP A 92 7.89 -12.58 0.30
C ASP A 92 7.28 -12.08 1.62
N ASN A 93 7.10 -10.76 1.78
CA ASN A 93 6.46 -10.18 2.96
C ASN A 93 4.97 -10.56 3.10
N LEU A 94 4.25 -10.75 1.99
CA LEU A 94 2.85 -11.23 2.02
C LEU A 94 2.78 -12.71 2.40
N LEU A 95 3.65 -13.54 1.85
CA LEU A 95 3.72 -14.98 2.14
C LEU A 95 4.11 -15.23 3.61
N ASP A 96 5.01 -14.44 4.17
CA ASP A 96 5.43 -14.52 5.58
C ASP A 96 4.29 -14.19 6.57
N ARG A 97 3.25 -13.49 6.12
CA ARG A 97 2.06 -13.17 6.93
C ARG A 97 1.01 -14.30 6.92
N LEU A 98 1.10 -15.23 5.97
CA LEU A 98 0.16 -16.35 5.88
C LEU A 98 0.47 -17.43 6.92
N GLU A 99 -0.55 -18.13 7.40
CA GLU A 99 -0.35 -19.31 8.24
C GLU A 99 0.29 -20.45 7.43
N GLY A 100 1.57 -20.67 7.62
CA GLY A 100 2.35 -21.71 6.95
C GLY A 100 3.75 -21.24 6.64
N HIS A 101 4.50 -22.08 5.93
CA HIS A 101 5.80 -21.70 5.39
C HIS A 101 5.68 -21.76 3.88
N TYR A 102 5.41 -20.61 3.29
CA TYR A 102 5.33 -20.45 1.84
C TYR A 102 6.56 -19.76 1.32
N ARG A 103 6.98 -20.11 0.10
CA ARG A 103 8.05 -19.43 -0.61
C ARG A 103 7.70 -19.38 -2.08
N ARG A 104 7.77 -18.20 -2.70
CA ARG A 104 7.65 -18.07 -4.16
C ARG A 104 8.79 -18.80 -4.87
N GLN A 105 8.59 -19.12 -6.15
CA GLN A 105 9.55 -19.95 -6.89
C GLN A 105 10.71 -19.12 -7.48
N SER A 106 10.48 -17.83 -7.73
CA SER A 106 11.52 -16.90 -8.14
C SER A 106 12.40 -16.45 -6.96
N ASP A 107 13.71 -16.26 -7.19
CA ASP A 107 14.64 -15.70 -6.19
C ASP A 107 14.94 -14.20 -6.42
N SER A 108 14.42 -13.59 -7.51
CA SER A 108 14.66 -12.17 -7.83
C SER A 108 13.93 -11.27 -6.84
N ARG A 109 14.59 -10.25 -6.30
CA ARG A 109 13.92 -9.29 -5.40
C ARG A 109 13.04 -8.30 -6.17
N TYR A 110 13.45 -7.94 -7.37
CA TYR A 110 12.78 -6.92 -8.18
C TYR A 110 11.62 -7.48 -8.99
N GLU A 111 11.77 -8.70 -9.48
CA GLU A 111 10.79 -9.38 -10.33
C GLU A 111 10.24 -10.61 -9.62
N ALA A 112 8.96 -10.87 -9.83
CA ALA A 112 8.31 -12.12 -9.45
C ALA A 112 7.41 -12.54 -10.61
N PRO A 113 7.99 -13.08 -11.71
CA PRO A 113 7.24 -13.34 -12.94
C PRO A 113 6.15 -14.42 -12.78
N ASP A 114 6.26 -15.23 -11.73
CA ASP A 114 5.29 -16.23 -11.28
C ASP A 114 4.13 -15.62 -10.47
N TRP A 115 4.15 -14.30 -10.25
CA TRP A 115 3.15 -13.57 -9.47
C TRP A 115 2.61 -12.35 -10.22
N ASN A 116 1.29 -12.24 -10.25
CA ASN A 116 0.63 -10.97 -10.50
C ASN A 116 0.46 -10.22 -9.17
N LEU A 117 0.77 -8.92 -9.16
CA LEU A 117 0.72 -8.09 -7.96
C LEU A 117 0.16 -6.72 -8.32
N THR A 118 -0.93 -6.34 -7.68
CA THR A 118 -1.57 -5.04 -7.89
C THR A 118 -2.10 -4.51 -6.56
N VAL A 119 -1.92 -3.21 -6.32
CA VAL A 119 -2.62 -2.48 -5.27
C VAL A 119 -3.83 -1.81 -5.88
N THR A 120 -4.98 -2.04 -5.27
CA THR A 120 -6.26 -1.51 -5.71
C THR A 120 -6.77 -0.46 -4.74
N GLY A 121 -7.51 0.51 -5.26
CA GLY A 121 -8.08 1.58 -4.46
C GLY A 121 -8.87 2.58 -5.28
N SER A 122 -9.80 3.29 -4.65
CA SER A 122 -10.49 4.39 -5.33
C SER A 122 -9.53 5.55 -5.67
N ALA A 123 -9.87 6.38 -6.67
CA ALA A 123 -9.11 7.60 -6.97
C ALA A 123 -8.95 8.49 -5.73
N THR A 124 -10.01 8.60 -4.92
CA THR A 124 -9.97 9.30 -3.64
C THR A 124 -8.97 8.69 -2.67
N ALA A 125 -8.92 7.36 -2.54
CA ALA A 125 -8.00 6.66 -1.66
C ALA A 125 -6.54 6.94 -2.06
N TRP A 126 -6.21 6.76 -3.34
CA TRP A 126 -4.89 7.06 -3.91
C TRP A 126 -4.48 8.53 -3.73
N ARG A 127 -5.40 9.47 -3.96
CA ARG A 127 -5.14 10.90 -3.75
C ARG A 127 -4.87 11.19 -2.27
N ARG A 128 -5.68 10.64 -1.36
CA ARG A 128 -5.51 10.81 0.09
C ARG A 128 -4.19 10.22 0.57
N LEU A 129 -3.79 9.05 0.07
CA LEU A 129 -2.47 8.47 0.38
C LEU A 129 -1.37 9.50 0.18
N PHE A 130 -1.26 10.07 -1.03
CA PHE A 130 -0.16 10.98 -1.35
C PHE A 130 -0.32 12.41 -0.80
N MET A 131 -1.55 12.88 -0.62
CA MET A 131 -1.83 14.25 -0.15
C MET A 131 -2.05 14.37 1.36
N GLU A 132 -2.25 13.28 2.09
CA GLU A 132 -2.52 13.31 3.53
C GLU A 132 -1.54 12.44 4.33
N PHE A 133 -1.15 11.28 3.81
CA PHE A 133 -0.40 10.28 4.59
C PHE A 133 1.08 10.22 4.24
N VAL A 134 1.43 10.32 2.95
CA VAL A 134 2.83 10.37 2.52
C VAL A 134 3.38 11.77 2.84
N GLN A 135 4.41 11.82 3.69
CA GLN A 135 5.03 13.07 4.16
C GLN A 135 5.88 13.74 3.07
N MET A 136 5.25 14.23 2.01
CA MET A 136 5.92 15.00 0.98
C MET A 136 6.12 16.45 1.44
N ARG A 137 7.36 16.93 1.41
CA ARG A 137 7.68 18.33 1.69
C ARG A 137 7.37 19.22 0.49
N GLY A 138 6.86 20.43 0.75
CA GLY A 138 6.62 21.46 -0.24
C GLY A 138 5.26 22.14 -0.06
N SER A 139 4.93 23.05 -0.97
CA SER A 139 3.57 23.56 -1.12
C SER A 139 2.61 22.45 -1.56
N ASP A 140 1.29 22.67 -1.48
CA ASP A 140 0.33 21.67 -1.94
C ASP A 140 0.48 21.35 -3.44
N SER A 141 0.88 22.33 -4.26
CA SER A 141 1.20 22.11 -5.67
C SER A 141 2.46 21.23 -5.84
N ASP A 142 3.52 21.47 -5.07
CA ASP A 142 4.73 20.63 -5.11
C ASP A 142 4.43 19.19 -4.65
N ARG A 143 3.54 19.04 -3.66
CA ARG A 143 3.11 17.74 -3.15
C ARG A 143 2.24 17.01 -4.18
N ALA A 144 1.35 17.71 -4.86
CA ALA A 144 0.54 17.17 -5.95
C ALA A 144 1.40 16.73 -7.14
N ASP A 145 2.43 17.50 -7.51
CA ASP A 145 3.38 17.14 -8.57
C ASP A 145 4.15 15.85 -8.22
N LYS A 146 4.69 15.77 -7.00
CA LYS A 146 5.37 14.57 -6.50
C LYS A 146 4.44 13.36 -6.38
N GLY A 147 3.20 13.56 -5.92
CA GLY A 147 2.17 12.52 -5.86
C GLY A 147 1.79 12.01 -7.24
N THR A 148 1.66 12.91 -8.22
CA THR A 148 1.43 12.56 -9.62
C THR A 148 2.59 11.73 -10.19
N LEU A 149 3.83 12.15 -9.94
CA LEU A 149 5.01 11.39 -10.36
C LEU A 149 5.07 10.01 -9.70
N ARG A 150 4.65 9.90 -8.44
CA ARG A 150 4.57 8.62 -7.70
C ARG A 150 3.56 7.68 -8.33
N LEU A 151 2.35 8.15 -8.57
CA LEU A 151 1.29 7.38 -9.22
C LEU A 151 1.73 6.89 -10.61
N LYS A 152 2.39 7.74 -11.40
CA LYS A 152 3.00 7.36 -12.68
C LYS A 152 3.95 6.18 -12.56
N GLN A 153 4.87 6.23 -11.60
CA GLN A 153 5.86 5.17 -11.44
C GLN A 153 5.24 3.85 -10.96
N LEU A 154 4.20 3.91 -10.11
CA LEU A 154 3.48 2.71 -9.69
C LEU A 154 2.68 2.08 -10.85
N LEU A 155 2.05 2.90 -11.69
CA LEU A 155 1.34 2.46 -12.89
C LEU A 155 2.31 1.83 -13.91
N ALA A 156 3.45 2.48 -14.17
CA ALA A 156 4.48 1.96 -15.07
C ALA A 156 5.14 0.67 -14.56
N ALA A 157 5.02 0.39 -13.26
CA ALA A 157 5.47 -0.86 -12.66
C ALA A 157 4.34 -1.91 -12.58
N ASP A 158 3.16 -1.68 -13.16
CA ASP A 158 1.96 -2.51 -13.05
C ASP A 158 1.56 -2.82 -11.59
N LEU A 159 1.92 -1.95 -10.64
CA LEU A 159 1.60 -2.14 -9.22
C LEU A 159 0.33 -1.40 -8.82
N ALA A 160 -0.16 -0.48 -9.63
CA ALA A 160 -1.32 0.34 -9.30
C ALA A 160 -2.45 0.14 -10.31
N ASP A 161 -3.68 0.21 -9.80
CA ASP A 161 -4.88 0.06 -10.60
C ASP A 161 -5.33 1.34 -11.32
N THR A 162 -6.45 1.27 -12.03
CA THR A 162 -7.05 2.43 -12.72
C THR A 162 -7.42 3.56 -11.76
N GLY A 163 -7.71 3.27 -10.50
CA GLY A 163 -7.98 4.29 -9.48
C GLY A 163 -6.78 5.22 -9.29
N ALA A 164 -5.56 4.69 -9.33
CA ALA A 164 -4.34 5.50 -9.26
C ALA A 164 -4.19 6.43 -10.47
N ALA A 165 -4.53 5.95 -11.67
CA ALA A 165 -4.51 6.76 -12.88
C ALA A 165 -5.51 7.93 -12.80
N LEU A 166 -6.71 7.66 -12.30
CA LEU A 166 -7.72 8.70 -12.07
C LEU A 166 -7.26 9.72 -11.01
N ALA A 167 -6.66 9.26 -9.92
CA ALA A 167 -6.10 10.14 -8.89
C ALA A 167 -5.02 11.07 -9.45
N ALA A 168 -4.15 10.56 -10.33
CA ALA A 168 -3.12 11.36 -10.98
C ALA A 168 -3.74 12.43 -11.88
N LEU A 169 -4.75 12.09 -12.68
CA LEU A 169 -5.49 13.06 -13.50
C LEU A 169 -6.19 14.13 -12.67
N GLU A 170 -6.81 13.74 -11.54
CA GLU A 170 -7.44 14.69 -10.62
C GLU A 170 -6.43 15.67 -10.03
N LEU A 171 -5.26 15.21 -9.60
CA LEU A 171 -4.19 16.07 -9.09
C LEU A 171 -3.68 17.04 -10.17
N ILE A 172 -3.46 16.53 -11.38
CA ILE A 172 -3.00 17.36 -12.51
C ILE A 172 -4.00 18.47 -12.81
N ASN A 173 -5.30 18.14 -12.87
CA ASN A 173 -6.36 19.11 -13.16
C ASN A 173 -6.57 20.09 -12.00
N GLN A 174 -6.53 19.63 -10.75
CA GLN A 174 -6.78 20.46 -9.57
C GLN A 174 -5.67 21.50 -9.37
N TYR A 175 -4.42 21.14 -9.65
CA TYR A 175 -3.25 21.99 -9.41
C TYR A 175 -2.64 22.60 -10.68
N ASP A 176 -3.33 22.47 -11.82
CA ASP A 176 -2.91 22.99 -13.13
C ASP A 176 -1.46 22.61 -13.46
N LEU A 177 -1.15 21.32 -13.35
CA LEU A 177 0.20 20.79 -13.60
C LEU A 177 0.46 20.76 -15.12
N ASP A 178 0.80 21.94 -15.65
CA ASP A 178 0.95 22.42 -17.05
C ASP A 178 1.79 21.53 -18.02
N ARG A 179 2.35 20.41 -17.54
CA ARG A 179 3.25 19.51 -18.30
C ARG A 179 2.83 18.04 -18.29
N ALA A 180 1.78 17.68 -17.55
CA ALA A 180 1.57 16.30 -17.13
C ALA A 180 0.45 15.56 -17.87
N THR A 181 -0.65 16.19 -18.28
CA THR A 181 -1.85 15.46 -18.75
C THR A 181 -1.64 14.73 -20.07
N ASP A 182 -1.24 15.44 -21.14
CA ASP A 182 -1.10 14.82 -22.47
C ASP A 182 0.01 13.77 -22.50
N THR A 183 1.13 14.05 -21.83
CA THR A 183 2.24 13.11 -21.66
C THR A 183 1.81 11.89 -20.84
N PHE A 184 1.05 12.09 -19.76
CA PHE A 184 0.58 11.01 -18.89
C PHE A 184 -0.44 10.12 -19.59
N MET A 185 -1.40 10.72 -20.28
CA MET A 185 -2.39 9.97 -21.05
C MET A 185 -1.71 9.13 -22.12
N ALA A 186 -0.73 9.69 -22.84
CA ALA A 186 0.06 8.93 -23.81
C ALA A 186 0.77 7.74 -23.15
N GLU A 187 1.46 7.96 -22.03
CA GLU A 187 2.22 6.93 -21.31
C GLU A 187 1.33 5.82 -20.75
N VAL A 188 0.19 6.15 -20.11
CA VAL A 188 -0.76 5.17 -19.56
C VAL A 188 -1.48 4.37 -20.66
N THR A 189 -1.78 5.00 -21.79
CA THR A 189 -2.43 4.28 -22.92
C THR A 189 -1.46 3.41 -23.72
N ASP A 190 -0.16 3.72 -23.75
CA ASP A 190 0.84 2.90 -24.42
C ASP A 190 1.16 1.62 -23.62
N SER A 191 1.14 1.71 -22.28
CA SER A 191 1.29 0.55 -21.38
C SER A 191 0.16 -0.49 -21.49
N THR A 192 -1.00 -0.11 -22.03
CA THR A 192 -2.16 -0.99 -22.20
C THR A 192 -2.32 -1.54 -23.62
N GLY A 193 -1.39 -1.21 -24.53
CA GLY A 193 -1.43 -1.55 -25.96
C GLY A 193 -0.45 -2.63 -26.43
N GLY A 194 0.28 -3.28 -25.52
CA GLY A 194 1.23 -4.35 -25.86
C GLY A 194 0.54 -5.72 -26.01
N GLU A 195 0.14 -6.05 -27.24
CA GLU A 195 -0.10 -7.44 -27.70
C GLU A 195 1.19 -8.27 -27.78
#